data_AF-A0AB36ZS16-F1
#
_entry.id   AF-A0AB36ZS16-F1
#
_cell.length_a   1.000
_cell.length_b   1.000
_cell.length_c   1.000
_cell.angle_alpha   90.00
_cell.angle_beta   90.00
_cell.angle_gamma   90.00
#
_symmetry.space_group_name_H-M   'P 1'
#
loop_
_entity.id
_entity.type
_entity.pdbx_description
1 polymer ?
#
loop_
_entity_poly.entity_id
_entity_poly.type
_entity_poly.pdbx_seq_one_letter_code
_entity_poly.pdbx_strand_id
1 'polypeptide(L)'
;MKLEVSLFKFDYKSDYLPYYKKYHLKIENEITLLDLLNSINEKENFSYESCDSFLVKVNNIFTSCEVNLMELVNKVGNEITIEPISTKRCMNDLIINEDDFYSKLSLLEKFISKTDIKRYEDYKIYYYASNTLNFEKDYIGDAILLLANDLINENSKNKEEILNIIKTCEFGIQYHTSLENRVFNIDKNIEKIILNLKNLLSMDKEENKQNFKINKKNSISIQEASSEIIENSFNEFNISYYSNSNCILNYLNKLEAKIIHIENSSIDLAKNSFHINKEFTFKLASTVLLEAFDKGADFIVVDNLNDFYIFDFNRKELNKIARREVNIPVLHINELKNLAAGNFDEAKKSLNNHSINPKLI
;
A
#
# COMPACT_ATOMS: atom_id res chain seq x y z
N MET A 1 20.30 6.57 -21.69
CA MET A 1 19.74 5.35 -21.03
C MET A 1 18.63 4.77 -21.91
N LYS A 2 18.37 3.46 -21.91
CA LYS A 2 17.18 2.90 -22.59
C LYS A 2 16.07 2.69 -21.56
N LEU A 3 14.86 3.13 -21.89
CA LEU A 3 13.69 3.06 -21.03
C LEU A 3 12.53 2.42 -21.80
N GLU A 4 11.87 1.43 -21.19
CA GLU A 4 10.61 0.89 -21.70
C GLU A 4 9.46 1.51 -20.91
N VAL A 5 8.60 2.24 -21.59
CA VAL A 5 7.46 2.94 -20.99
C VAL A 5 6.17 2.28 -21.45
N SER A 6 5.38 1.76 -20.51
CA SER A 6 4.00 1.34 -20.74
C SER A 6 3.07 2.48 -20.30
N LEU A 7 2.56 3.26 -21.24
CA LEU A 7 1.67 4.38 -20.98
C LEU A 7 0.21 3.91 -20.99
N PHE A 8 -0.53 4.22 -19.94
CA PHE A 8 -1.97 4.00 -19.86
C PHE A 8 -2.71 4.86 -20.89
N LYS A 9 -3.65 4.24 -21.63
CA LYS A 9 -4.49 4.87 -22.64
C LYS A 9 -5.95 4.49 -22.42
N PHE A 10 -6.82 5.48 -22.41
CA PHE A 10 -8.27 5.29 -22.23
C PHE A 10 -9.02 6.59 -22.49
N ASP A 11 -10.11 6.56 -23.26
CA ASP A 11 -11.11 7.62 -23.33
C ASP A 11 -12.48 7.10 -22.87
N TYR A 12 -12.98 7.64 -21.75
CA TYR A 12 -14.25 7.22 -21.16
C TYR A 12 -15.47 7.39 -22.07
N LYS A 13 -15.36 8.19 -23.14
CA LYS A 13 -16.44 8.40 -24.11
C LYS A 13 -16.47 7.36 -25.22
N SER A 14 -15.34 6.73 -25.52
CA SER A 14 -15.19 5.94 -26.75
C SER A 14 -14.60 4.55 -26.53
N ASP A 15 -13.72 4.39 -25.54
CA ASP A 15 -13.05 3.14 -25.27
C ASP A 15 -13.89 2.22 -24.36
N TYR A 16 -13.88 0.92 -24.67
CA TYR A 16 -14.54 -0.09 -23.85
C TYR A 16 -13.71 -0.51 -22.64
N LEU A 17 -12.39 -0.65 -22.82
CA LEU A 17 -11.42 -1.02 -21.79
C LEU A 17 -10.13 -0.21 -21.97
N PRO A 18 -9.45 0.13 -20.87
CA PRO A 18 -8.13 0.73 -20.96
C PRO A 18 -7.12 -0.25 -21.55
N TYR A 19 -6.06 0.29 -22.15
CA TYR A 19 -4.92 -0.49 -22.63
C TYR A 19 -3.61 0.23 -22.34
N TYR A 20 -2.50 -0.49 -22.48
CA TYR A 20 -1.16 0.06 -22.30
C TYR A 20 -0.43 0.10 -23.62
N LYS A 21 0.06 1.29 -23.98
CA LYS A 21 0.90 1.49 -25.16
C LYS A 21 2.37 1.53 -24.77
N LYS A 22 3.17 0.67 -25.41
CA LYS A 22 4.60 0.55 -25.14
C LYS A 22 5.42 1.50 -26.00
N TYR A 23 6.37 2.19 -25.37
CA TYR A 23 7.36 3.05 -26.01
C TYR A 23 8.76 2.60 -25.59
N HIS A 24 9.64 2.38 -26.57
CA HIS A 24 11.06 2.13 -26.32
C HIS A 24 11.81 3.42 -26.57
N LEU A 25 12.22 4.08 -25.50
CA LEU A 25 12.82 5.41 -25.53
C LEU A 25 14.32 5.32 -25.23
N LYS A 26 15.09 6.17 -25.90
CA LYS A 26 16.47 6.44 -25.55
C LYS A 26 16.49 7.82 -24.93
N ILE A 27 16.74 7.87 -23.62
CA ILE A 27 16.83 9.11 -22.85
C ILE A 27 18.14 9.81 -23.25
N GLU A 28 18.00 11.03 -23.73
CA GLU A 28 19.10 11.90 -24.20
C GLU A 28 19.18 13.17 -23.37
N ASN A 29 18.07 13.92 -23.28
CA ASN A 29 18.03 15.24 -22.63
C ASN A 29 16.92 15.37 -21.58
N GLU A 30 16.08 14.36 -21.40
CA GLU A 30 14.97 14.35 -20.46
C GLU A 30 15.51 14.27 -19.02
N ILE A 31 15.27 15.33 -18.24
CA ILE A 31 15.74 15.45 -16.85
C ILE A 31 14.61 15.05 -15.89
N THR A 32 13.39 15.48 -16.19
CA THR A 32 12.20 15.29 -15.37
C THR A 32 11.24 14.26 -15.96
N LEU A 33 10.29 13.80 -15.16
CA LEU A 33 9.18 12.99 -15.68
C LEU A 33 8.30 13.78 -16.66
N LEU A 34 8.17 15.11 -16.48
CA LEU A 34 7.48 15.98 -17.42
C LEU A 34 8.16 15.97 -18.81
N ASP A 35 9.49 16.09 -18.86
CA ASP A 35 10.24 16.05 -20.12
C ASP A 35 9.98 14.73 -20.89
N LEU A 36 9.90 13.62 -20.15
CA LEU A 36 9.57 12.31 -20.71
C LEU A 36 8.16 12.30 -21.32
N LEU A 37 7.15 12.81 -20.60
CA LEU A 37 5.77 12.87 -21.09
C LEU A 37 5.67 13.75 -22.34
N ASN A 38 6.32 14.93 -22.33
CA ASN A 38 6.39 15.82 -23.48
C ASN A 38 7.01 15.11 -24.70
N SER A 39 8.13 14.41 -24.50
CA SER A 39 8.84 13.68 -25.56
C SER A 39 8.02 12.51 -26.14
N ILE A 40 7.18 11.87 -25.33
CA ILE A 40 6.22 10.86 -25.81
C ILE A 40 5.10 11.55 -26.60
N ASN A 41 4.57 12.66 -26.09
CA ASN A 41 3.45 13.37 -26.69
C ASN A 41 3.81 13.95 -28.07
N GLU A 42 5.06 14.41 -28.27
CA GLU A 42 5.57 14.84 -29.57
C GLU A 42 5.56 13.71 -30.62
N LYS A 43 5.72 12.46 -30.19
CA LYS A 43 5.68 11.28 -31.09
C LYS A 43 4.24 10.86 -31.36
N GLU A 44 3.42 10.89 -30.33
CA GLU A 44 2.01 10.53 -30.40
C GLU A 44 1.20 11.23 -29.32
N ASN A 45 0.23 12.02 -29.76
CA ASN A 45 -0.58 12.81 -28.86
C ASN A 45 -1.37 11.94 -27.87
N PHE A 46 -1.37 12.36 -26.60
CA PHE A 46 -2.21 11.83 -25.55
C PHE A 46 -2.61 12.95 -24.57
N SER A 47 -3.61 12.69 -23.73
CA SER A 47 -4.15 13.70 -22.83
C SER A 47 -3.43 13.68 -21.47
N TYR A 48 -2.81 14.80 -21.13
CA TYR A 48 -2.16 15.07 -19.84
C TYR A 48 -2.04 16.59 -19.64
N GLU A 49 -1.68 17.04 -18.43
CA GLU A 49 -1.35 18.45 -18.21
C GLU A 49 0.17 18.64 -18.27
N SER A 50 0.62 19.50 -19.18
CA SER A 50 2.05 19.78 -19.37
C SER A 50 2.55 20.79 -18.33
N CYS A 51 2.60 20.39 -17.05
CA CYS A 51 3.12 21.18 -15.95
C CYS A 51 3.82 20.31 -14.89
N ASP A 52 4.72 20.93 -14.11
CA ASP A 52 5.54 20.23 -13.10
C ASP A 52 4.69 19.59 -11.99
N SER A 53 3.61 20.28 -11.59
CA SER A 53 2.68 19.83 -10.55
C SER A 53 1.73 18.72 -11.00
N PHE A 54 1.74 18.33 -12.28
CA PHE A 54 0.84 17.29 -12.78
C PHE A 54 1.13 15.96 -12.09
N LEU A 55 0.08 15.30 -11.58
CA LEU A 55 0.22 14.11 -10.75
C LEU A 55 -0.06 12.83 -11.53
N VAL A 56 0.81 11.84 -11.35
CA VAL A 56 0.72 10.53 -12.01
C VAL A 56 1.10 9.41 -11.07
N LYS A 57 0.83 8.18 -11.48
CA LYS A 57 1.27 6.96 -10.79
C LYS A 57 2.26 6.21 -11.70
N VAL A 58 3.46 5.93 -11.18
CA VAL A 58 4.53 5.21 -11.88
C VAL A 58 4.89 3.94 -11.11
N ASN A 59 4.68 2.77 -11.69
CA ASN A 59 4.90 1.46 -11.04
C ASN A 59 4.29 1.40 -9.62
N ASN A 60 3.03 1.81 -9.48
CA ASN A 60 2.30 1.91 -8.21
C ASN A 60 2.82 2.96 -7.21
N ILE A 61 3.77 3.81 -7.58
CA ILE A 61 4.26 4.95 -6.79
C ILE A 61 3.64 6.25 -7.31
N PHE A 62 3.07 7.05 -6.41
CA PHE A 62 2.40 8.31 -6.70
C PHE A 62 3.42 9.45 -6.67
N THR A 63 3.39 10.31 -7.68
CA THR A 63 4.38 11.39 -7.83
C THR A 63 3.87 12.56 -8.69
N SER A 64 4.56 13.69 -8.64
CA SER A 64 4.38 14.79 -9.59
C SER A 64 5.33 14.62 -10.79
N CYS A 65 5.09 15.37 -11.87
CA CYS A 65 5.94 15.31 -13.06
C CYS A 65 7.26 16.10 -12.90
N GLU A 66 7.39 16.91 -11.85
CA GLU A 66 8.63 17.64 -11.49
C GLU A 66 9.81 16.70 -11.17
N VAL A 67 9.54 15.47 -10.71
CA VAL A 67 10.59 14.59 -10.18
C VAL A 67 11.68 14.27 -11.20
N ASN A 68 12.91 14.15 -10.69
CA ASN A 68 14.04 13.74 -11.50
C ASN A 68 13.83 12.32 -12.04
N LEU A 69 13.90 12.17 -13.36
CA LEU A 69 13.65 10.90 -14.05
C LEU A 69 14.66 9.81 -13.64
N MET A 70 15.93 10.18 -13.46
CA MET A 70 16.97 9.20 -13.09
C MET A 70 16.78 8.69 -11.67
N GLU A 71 16.40 9.54 -10.73
CA GLU A 71 16.08 9.11 -9.36
C GLU A 71 14.86 8.19 -9.33
N LEU A 72 13.82 8.53 -10.09
CA LEU A 72 12.63 7.70 -10.22
C LEU A 72 12.99 6.33 -10.81
N VAL A 73 13.73 6.29 -11.91
CA VAL A 73 14.17 5.04 -12.58
C VAL A 73 15.08 4.21 -11.67
N ASN A 74 15.96 4.83 -10.88
CA ASN A 74 16.76 4.11 -9.89
C ASN A 74 15.89 3.43 -8.81
N LYS A 75 14.71 3.98 -8.52
CA LYS A 75 13.76 3.41 -7.55
C LYS A 75 12.90 2.30 -8.15
N VAL A 76 12.40 2.49 -9.38
CA VAL A 76 11.38 1.58 -9.97
C VAL A 76 11.90 0.66 -11.08
N GLY A 77 13.12 0.88 -11.55
CA GLY A 77 13.73 0.16 -12.67
C GLY A 77 13.52 0.83 -14.03
N ASN A 78 14.08 0.21 -15.08
CA ASN A 78 14.06 0.73 -16.45
C ASN A 78 12.78 0.39 -17.23
N GLU A 79 11.89 -0.40 -16.64
CA GLU A 79 10.57 -0.70 -17.17
C GLU A 79 9.55 0.04 -16.31
N ILE A 80 9.00 1.13 -16.86
CA ILE A 80 8.05 1.97 -16.14
C ILE A 80 6.67 1.90 -16.78
N THR A 81 5.66 1.79 -15.93
CA THR A 81 4.25 1.88 -16.27
C THR A 81 3.74 3.20 -15.72
N ILE A 82 3.25 4.07 -16.60
CA ILE A 82 2.72 5.39 -16.24
C ILE A 82 1.20 5.34 -16.38
N GLU A 83 0.51 5.62 -15.29
CA GLU A 83 -0.95 5.66 -15.18
C GLU A 83 -1.42 7.04 -14.69
N PRO A 84 -2.68 7.42 -14.94
CA PRO A 84 -3.29 8.53 -14.22
C PRO A 84 -3.16 8.29 -12.71
N ILE A 85 -3.14 9.37 -11.92
CA ILE A 85 -3.06 9.23 -10.46
C ILE A 85 -4.22 8.39 -9.89
N SER A 86 -5.35 8.31 -10.59
CA SER A 86 -6.43 7.36 -10.30
C SER A 86 -7.04 6.80 -11.59
N THR A 87 -6.77 5.53 -11.88
CA THR A 87 -7.38 4.82 -13.02
C THR A 87 -8.90 4.70 -12.89
N LYS A 88 -9.43 4.61 -11.67
CA LYS A 88 -10.87 4.60 -11.38
C LYS A 88 -11.58 5.91 -11.76
N ARG A 89 -10.84 7.01 -11.79
CA ARG A 89 -11.34 8.35 -12.13
C ARG A 89 -10.89 8.81 -13.50
N CYS A 90 -10.24 7.95 -14.28
CA CYS A 90 -9.73 8.32 -15.58
C CYS A 90 -10.87 8.77 -16.50
N MET A 91 -10.68 9.94 -17.10
CA MET A 91 -11.53 10.49 -18.13
C MET A 91 -10.85 10.29 -19.48
N ASN A 92 -9.64 10.80 -19.65
CA ASN A 92 -8.91 10.70 -20.91
C ASN A 92 -7.41 10.58 -20.67
N ASP A 93 -6.84 9.43 -21.00
CA ASP A 93 -5.44 9.04 -20.79
C ASP A 93 -4.97 9.27 -19.35
N LEU A 94 -4.25 10.36 -19.06
CA LEU A 94 -3.77 10.68 -17.72
C LEU A 94 -4.68 11.67 -16.97
N ILE A 95 -5.69 12.24 -17.63
CA ILE A 95 -6.64 13.20 -17.05
C ILE A 95 -7.74 12.47 -16.29
N ILE A 96 -8.03 12.92 -15.06
CA ILE A 96 -9.03 12.33 -14.18
C ILE A 96 -10.17 13.30 -13.86
N ASN A 97 -11.29 12.76 -13.38
CA ASN A 97 -12.32 13.51 -12.68
C ASN A 97 -11.93 13.65 -11.20
N GLU A 98 -11.93 14.88 -10.70
CA GLU A 98 -11.48 15.22 -9.33
C GLU A 98 -12.64 15.58 -8.39
N ASP A 99 -13.89 15.36 -8.79
CA ASP A 99 -15.06 15.78 -8.02
C ASP A 99 -15.09 15.11 -6.64
N ASP A 100 -14.57 13.88 -6.53
CA ASP A 100 -14.51 13.15 -5.28
C ASP A 100 -13.56 13.78 -4.27
N PHE A 101 -12.42 14.28 -4.73
CA PHE A 101 -11.46 15.04 -3.95
C PHE A 101 -12.08 16.37 -3.47
N TYR A 102 -12.57 17.21 -4.39
CA TYR A 102 -13.12 18.52 -4.03
C TYR A 102 -14.38 18.42 -3.16
N SER A 103 -15.18 17.36 -3.32
CA SER A 103 -16.37 17.15 -2.48
C SER A 103 -16.06 17.05 -0.99
N LYS A 104 -14.84 16.62 -0.60
CA LYS A 104 -14.44 16.46 0.81
C LYS A 104 -14.28 17.79 1.54
N LEU A 105 -14.08 18.90 0.82
CA LEU A 105 -14.05 20.25 1.40
C LEU A 105 -15.35 20.60 2.13
N SER A 106 -16.49 20.01 1.73
CA SER A 106 -17.78 20.20 2.40
C SER A 106 -17.74 19.86 3.90
N LEU A 107 -16.86 18.94 4.32
CA LEU A 107 -16.68 18.58 5.73
C LEU A 107 -16.23 19.77 6.58
N LEU A 108 -15.42 20.67 6.00
CA LEU A 108 -14.81 21.80 6.71
C LEU A 108 -15.25 23.15 6.14
N GLU A 109 -16.34 23.19 5.38
CA GLU A 109 -16.81 24.38 4.64
C GLU A 109 -16.94 25.64 5.51
N LYS A 110 -17.28 25.46 6.79
CA LYS A 110 -17.48 26.55 7.76
C LYS A 110 -16.17 27.24 8.17
N PHE A 111 -15.03 26.58 7.97
CA PHE A 111 -13.73 27.04 8.44
C PHE A 111 -12.81 27.49 7.33
N ILE A 112 -13.10 27.11 6.08
CA ILE A 112 -12.21 27.32 4.94
C ILE A 112 -12.47 28.64 4.23
N SER A 113 -11.38 29.23 3.76
CA SER A 113 -11.34 30.37 2.86
C SER A 113 -10.79 29.98 1.49
N LYS A 114 -10.72 30.94 0.56
CA LYS A 114 -10.12 30.70 -0.77
C LYS A 114 -8.65 30.31 -0.71
N THR A 115 -7.90 30.76 0.30
CA THR A 115 -6.49 30.38 0.46
C THR A 115 -6.35 28.93 0.93
N ASP A 116 -7.30 28.47 1.76
CA ASP A 116 -7.30 27.12 2.30
C ASP A 116 -7.68 26.09 1.23
N ILE A 117 -8.56 26.47 0.29
CA ILE A 117 -8.87 25.65 -0.89
C ILE A 117 -7.63 25.44 -1.75
N LYS A 118 -6.83 26.49 -2.00
CA LYS A 118 -5.58 26.35 -2.76
C LYS A 118 -4.57 25.46 -2.04
N ARG A 119 -4.43 25.61 -0.72
CA ARG A 119 -3.57 24.74 0.08
C ARG A 119 -4.04 23.29 0.06
N TYR A 120 -5.35 23.06 0.06
CA TYR A 120 -5.91 21.72 -0.05
C TYR A 120 -5.48 21.03 -1.35
N GLU A 121 -5.40 21.76 -2.46
CA GLU A 121 -4.93 21.23 -3.76
C GLU A 121 -3.50 20.69 -3.68
N ASP A 122 -2.63 21.28 -2.85
CA ASP A 122 -1.26 20.78 -2.62
C ASP A 122 -1.26 19.39 -1.96
N TYR A 123 -2.35 19.02 -1.27
CA TYR A 123 -2.52 17.71 -0.63
C TYR A 123 -3.18 16.67 -1.54
N LYS A 124 -3.51 17.00 -2.79
CA LYS A 124 -4.18 16.11 -3.75
C LYS A 124 -3.48 14.77 -3.90
N ILE A 125 -2.14 14.76 -3.93
CA ILE A 125 -1.35 13.53 -4.02
C ILE A 125 -1.65 12.57 -2.86
N TYR A 126 -1.81 13.07 -1.64
CA TYR A 126 -2.07 12.25 -0.45
C TYR A 126 -3.49 11.69 -0.44
N TYR A 127 -4.46 12.38 -1.06
CA TYR A 127 -5.80 11.83 -1.25
C TYR A 127 -5.75 10.59 -2.14
N TYR A 128 -5.28 10.72 -3.38
CA TYR A 128 -5.29 9.61 -4.34
C TYR A 128 -4.27 8.52 -4.02
N ALA A 129 -3.17 8.86 -3.36
CA ALA A 129 -2.21 7.88 -2.87
C ALA A 129 -2.77 7.03 -1.72
N SER A 130 -3.86 7.41 -1.06
CA SER A 130 -4.42 6.63 0.04
C SER A 130 -4.88 5.25 -0.44
N ASN A 131 -4.25 4.17 0.06
CA ASN A 131 -4.64 2.81 -0.31
C ASN A 131 -6.08 2.51 0.08
N THR A 132 -6.55 3.19 1.12
CA THR A 132 -7.90 3.07 1.64
C THR A 132 -8.96 3.29 0.57
N LEU A 133 -8.77 4.22 -0.37
CA LEU A 133 -9.72 4.47 -1.46
C LEU A 133 -9.87 3.26 -2.42
N ASN A 134 -8.95 2.29 -2.38
CA ASN A 134 -9.11 1.04 -3.12
C ASN A 134 -10.17 0.13 -2.51
N PHE A 135 -10.40 0.27 -1.21
CA PHE A 135 -11.26 -0.60 -0.40
C PHE A 135 -12.50 0.11 0.11
N GLU A 136 -12.40 1.38 0.42
CA GLU A 136 -13.48 2.20 0.96
C GLU A 136 -13.52 3.54 0.21
N LYS A 137 -14.40 3.62 -0.78
CA LYS A 137 -14.51 4.79 -1.67
C LYS A 137 -15.03 6.03 -0.93
N ASP A 138 -15.77 5.82 0.16
CA ASP A 138 -16.40 6.90 0.90
C ASP A 138 -15.49 7.46 2.00
N TYR A 139 -14.28 6.91 2.15
CA TYR A 139 -13.23 7.44 3.00
C TYR A 139 -13.02 8.94 2.80
N ILE A 140 -12.86 9.66 3.91
CA ILE A 140 -12.70 11.12 3.88
C ILE A 140 -11.40 11.58 3.22
N GLY A 141 -10.39 10.70 3.15
CA GLY A 141 -9.11 10.96 2.50
C GLY A 141 -8.08 11.65 3.39
N ASP A 142 -6.80 11.40 3.13
CA ASP A 142 -5.72 11.94 3.97
C ASP A 142 -5.53 13.45 3.80
N ALA A 143 -5.84 13.99 2.61
CA ALA A 143 -5.75 15.41 2.34
C ALA A 143 -6.63 16.28 3.26
N ILE A 144 -7.85 15.83 3.58
CA ILE A 144 -8.74 16.63 4.45
C ILE A 144 -8.27 16.62 5.90
N LEU A 145 -7.54 15.57 6.31
CA LEU A 145 -6.91 15.50 7.62
C LEU A 145 -5.76 16.51 7.73
N LEU A 146 -4.96 16.66 6.68
CA LEU A 146 -3.90 17.67 6.63
C LEU A 146 -4.49 19.08 6.69
N LEU A 147 -5.53 19.36 5.90
CA LEU A 147 -6.24 20.64 5.98
C LEU A 147 -6.84 20.90 7.37
N ALA A 148 -7.44 19.87 7.99
CA ALA A 148 -7.96 19.98 9.35
C ALA A 148 -6.86 20.38 10.34
N ASN A 149 -5.67 19.78 10.26
CA ASN A 149 -4.53 20.16 11.09
C ASN A 149 -4.12 21.62 10.88
N ASP A 150 -4.04 22.08 9.63
CA ASP A 150 -3.66 23.46 9.33
C ASP A 150 -4.64 24.47 9.94
N LEU A 151 -5.94 24.24 9.75
CA LEU A 151 -7.00 25.08 10.30
C LEU A 151 -6.98 25.11 11.84
N ILE A 152 -6.67 23.97 12.48
CA ILE A 152 -6.50 23.87 13.94
C ILE A 152 -5.32 24.73 14.41
N ASN A 153 -4.21 24.71 13.68
CA ASN A 153 -3.00 25.44 14.03
C ASN A 153 -3.15 26.96 13.81
N GLU A 154 -3.89 27.36 12.78
CA GLU A 154 -4.17 28.77 12.49
C GLU A 154 -5.18 29.38 13.46
N ASN A 155 -6.19 28.61 13.87
CA ASN A 155 -7.20 29.08 14.83
C ASN A 155 -7.65 27.97 15.78
N SER A 156 -6.99 27.92 16.95
CA SER A 156 -7.26 26.93 17.99
C SER A 156 -8.69 26.95 18.54
N LYS A 157 -9.47 28.02 18.33
CA LYS A 157 -10.89 28.07 18.72
C LYS A 157 -11.75 27.06 17.97
N ASN A 158 -11.38 26.72 16.73
CA ASN A 158 -12.13 25.78 15.89
C ASN A 158 -11.75 24.32 16.18
N LYS A 159 -10.76 24.08 17.05
CA LYS A 159 -10.14 22.77 17.23
C LYS A 159 -11.14 21.67 17.60
N GLU A 160 -11.98 21.91 18.60
CA GLU A 160 -12.91 20.88 19.09
C GLU A 160 -13.95 20.52 18.03
N GLU A 161 -14.48 21.52 17.30
CA GLU A 161 -15.47 21.28 16.25
C GLU A 161 -14.87 20.53 15.05
N ILE A 162 -13.68 20.92 14.59
CA ILE A 162 -12.96 20.25 13.49
C ILE A 162 -12.65 18.79 13.87
N LEU A 163 -12.09 18.57 15.07
CA LEU A 163 -11.79 17.22 15.56
C LEU A 163 -13.06 16.36 15.66
N ASN A 164 -14.18 16.93 16.12
CA ASN A 164 -15.44 16.21 16.19
C ASN A 164 -15.98 15.84 14.80
N ILE A 165 -15.86 16.72 13.79
CA ILE A 165 -16.27 16.43 12.42
C ILE A 165 -15.50 15.22 11.87
N ILE A 166 -14.16 15.24 11.91
CA ILE A 166 -13.36 14.15 11.35
C ILE A 166 -13.52 12.83 12.14
N LYS A 167 -13.84 12.92 13.44
CA LYS A 167 -14.09 11.76 14.31
C LYS A 167 -15.42 11.07 14.03
N THR A 168 -16.46 11.85 13.75
CA THR A 168 -17.84 11.34 13.59
C THR A 168 -18.13 10.85 12.16
N CYS A 169 -17.22 11.08 11.22
CA CYS A 169 -17.28 10.50 9.88
C CYS A 169 -17.27 8.96 9.94
N GLU A 170 -18.29 8.34 9.32
CA GLU A 170 -18.43 6.87 9.24
C GLU A 170 -17.16 6.22 8.67
N PHE A 171 -16.63 6.80 7.59
CA PHE A 171 -15.38 6.41 6.95
C PHE A 171 -14.29 7.45 7.23
N GLY A 172 -14.08 7.73 8.52
CA GLY A 172 -13.16 8.73 9.03
C GLY A 172 -11.70 8.26 9.15
N ILE A 173 -10.92 9.00 9.93
CA ILE A 173 -9.47 8.81 10.14
C ILE A 173 -9.04 7.40 10.59
N GLN A 174 -9.94 6.61 11.18
CA GLN A 174 -9.70 5.21 11.54
C GLN A 174 -9.34 4.32 10.33
N TYR A 175 -9.67 4.76 9.11
CA TYR A 175 -9.34 4.06 7.88
C TYR A 175 -7.98 4.46 7.28
N HIS A 176 -7.26 5.43 7.84
CA HIS A 176 -5.94 5.82 7.30
C HIS A 176 -4.96 4.64 7.31
N THR A 177 -4.31 4.43 6.17
CA THR A 177 -3.16 3.55 5.95
C THR A 177 -1.96 4.40 5.54
N SER A 178 -0.77 4.01 5.96
CA SER A 178 0.43 4.81 5.74
C SER A 178 0.74 5.07 4.26
N LEU A 179 1.18 6.29 3.98
CA LEU A 179 1.56 6.78 2.65
C LEU A 179 3.07 6.60 2.37
N GLU A 180 3.88 6.17 3.36
CA GLU A 180 5.35 6.15 3.27
C GLU A 180 5.89 5.40 2.05
N ASN A 181 5.27 4.26 1.71
CA ASN A 181 5.68 3.42 0.58
C ASN A 181 4.89 3.72 -0.71
N ARG A 182 4.00 4.71 -0.68
CA ARG A 182 3.07 5.00 -1.78
C ARG A 182 3.43 6.28 -2.51
N VAL A 183 3.92 7.29 -1.83
CA VAL A 183 4.31 8.57 -2.44
C VAL A 183 5.82 8.65 -2.62
N PHE A 184 6.28 9.04 -3.80
CA PHE A 184 7.70 9.25 -4.08
C PHE A 184 8.25 10.41 -3.23
N ASN A 185 9.35 10.17 -2.50
CA ASN A 185 10.01 11.16 -1.65
C ASN A 185 9.07 11.91 -0.68
N ILE A 186 8.10 11.20 -0.10
CA ILE A 186 7.15 11.76 0.86
C ILE A 186 7.81 12.48 2.04
N ASP A 187 7.26 13.64 2.42
CA ASP A 187 7.62 14.28 3.67
C ASP A 187 7.10 13.46 4.86
N LYS A 188 8.01 12.95 5.68
CA LYS A 188 7.72 12.18 6.90
C LYS A 188 6.85 12.95 7.90
N ASN A 189 6.75 14.28 7.80
CA ASN A 189 5.86 15.07 8.65
C ASN A 189 4.38 14.82 8.34
N ILE A 190 4.02 14.40 7.13
CA ILE A 190 2.64 14.07 6.74
C ILE A 190 2.08 12.97 7.64
N GLU A 191 2.80 11.87 7.78
CA GLU A 191 2.41 10.75 8.64
C GLU A 191 2.36 11.15 10.12
N LYS A 192 3.31 11.97 10.58
CA LYS A 192 3.31 12.49 11.95
C LYS A 192 2.07 13.35 12.23
N ILE A 193 1.65 14.18 11.29
CA ILE A 193 0.44 15.01 11.42
C ILE A 193 -0.79 14.11 11.59
N ILE A 194 -0.95 13.11 10.71
CA ILE A 194 -2.10 12.20 10.75
C ILE A 194 -2.09 11.39 12.05
N LEU A 195 -0.93 10.89 12.48
CA LEU A 195 -0.78 10.18 13.75
C LEU A 195 -1.11 11.06 14.96
N ASN A 196 -0.69 12.32 14.95
CA ASN A 196 -1.04 13.29 15.99
C ASN A 196 -2.55 13.53 16.06
N LEU A 197 -3.24 13.64 14.92
CA LEU A 197 -4.70 13.74 14.88
C LEU A 197 -5.35 12.47 15.44
N LYS A 198 -4.88 11.27 15.05
CA LYS A 198 -5.38 10.01 15.63
C LYS A 198 -5.21 9.99 17.16
N ASN A 199 -4.05 10.41 17.67
CA ASN A 199 -3.79 10.51 19.11
C ASN A 199 -4.74 11.48 19.81
N LEU A 200 -4.96 12.66 19.25
CA LEU A 200 -5.92 13.65 19.78
C LEU A 200 -7.35 13.10 19.86
N LEU A 201 -7.70 12.16 18.98
CA LEU A 201 -9.02 11.54 18.92
C LEU A 201 -9.11 10.23 19.70
N SER A 202 -8.02 9.78 20.32
CA SER A 202 -7.88 8.45 20.94
C SER A 202 -8.19 7.31 19.97
N MET A 203 -7.73 7.44 18.72
CA MET A 203 -7.93 6.48 17.62
C MET A 203 -6.65 5.77 17.17
N ASP A 204 -5.53 6.05 17.83
CA ASP A 204 -4.28 5.32 17.67
C ASP A 204 -4.02 4.44 18.90
N LYS A 205 -3.56 3.21 18.65
CA LYS A 205 -3.12 2.31 19.70
C LYS A 205 -1.97 1.46 19.18
N GLU A 206 -0.82 1.59 19.85
CA GLU A 206 0.40 0.83 19.57
C GLU A 206 0.13 -0.67 19.39
N GLU A 207 0.83 -1.30 18.44
CA GLU A 207 0.63 -2.70 18.09
C GLU A 207 0.80 -3.67 19.26
N ASN A 208 1.75 -3.42 20.16
CA ASN A 208 1.99 -4.25 21.36
C ASN A 208 0.81 -4.24 22.36
N LYS A 209 -0.07 -3.24 22.28
CA LYS A 209 -1.29 -3.10 23.10
C LYS A 209 -2.53 -3.62 22.37
N GLN A 210 -2.40 -4.06 21.12
CA GLN A 210 -3.49 -4.60 20.31
C GLN A 210 -3.62 -6.12 20.52
N ASN A 211 -4.80 -6.66 20.26
CA ASN A 211 -5.02 -8.10 20.27
C ASN A 211 -5.42 -8.59 18.88
N PHE A 212 -4.42 -8.95 18.08
CA PHE A 212 -4.62 -9.47 16.71
C PHE A 212 -5.10 -10.93 16.68
N LYS A 213 -5.32 -11.56 17.83
CA LYS A 213 -5.72 -12.96 17.96
C LYS A 213 -7.21 -13.07 18.23
N ILE A 214 -8.04 -13.01 17.18
CA ILE A 214 -9.50 -13.00 17.30
C ILE A 214 -10.08 -14.42 17.35
N ASN A 215 -9.77 -15.26 16.37
CA ASN A 215 -10.35 -16.61 16.32
C ASN A 215 -9.56 -17.61 17.16
N LYS A 216 -8.22 -17.56 17.07
CA LYS A 216 -7.32 -18.43 17.83
C LYS A 216 -6.59 -17.64 18.91
N LYS A 217 -6.76 -17.99 20.19
CA LYS A 217 -6.30 -17.17 21.33
C LYS A 217 -4.94 -17.57 21.91
N ASN A 218 -4.47 -18.78 21.65
CA ASN A 218 -3.17 -19.25 22.14
C ASN A 218 -2.05 -18.33 21.64
N SER A 219 -0.91 -18.30 22.32
CA SER A 219 0.30 -17.71 21.75
C SER A 219 1.06 -18.79 20.99
N ILE A 220 1.81 -18.37 19.98
CA ILE A 220 2.81 -19.21 19.32
C ILE A 220 4.18 -18.76 19.79
N SER A 221 5.06 -19.71 20.10
CA SER A 221 6.47 -19.45 20.36
C SER A 221 7.24 -19.86 19.11
N ILE A 222 7.84 -18.90 18.43
CA ILE A 222 8.65 -19.13 17.24
C ILE A 222 10.10 -18.93 17.64
N GLN A 223 10.87 -20.02 17.62
CA GLN A 223 12.28 -19.99 17.97
C GLN A 223 13.07 -19.25 16.90
N GLU A 224 13.91 -18.29 17.30
CA GLU A 224 14.84 -17.63 16.39
C GLU A 224 15.79 -18.66 15.78
N ALA A 225 16.03 -18.55 14.48
CA ALA A 225 16.94 -19.44 13.79
C ALA A 225 18.38 -19.16 14.24
N SER A 226 19.08 -20.21 14.67
CA SER A 226 20.46 -20.15 15.16
C SER A 226 21.51 -20.05 14.04
N SER A 227 21.09 -20.23 12.79
CA SER A 227 21.97 -20.31 11.62
C SER A 227 21.25 -19.81 10.37
N GLU A 228 22.03 -19.25 9.43
CA GLU A 228 21.59 -18.95 8.07
C GLU A 228 22.09 -19.98 7.05
N ILE A 229 22.68 -21.09 7.51
CA ILE A 229 23.09 -22.21 6.66
C ILE A 229 21.84 -22.80 6.00
N ILE A 230 21.96 -23.08 4.70
CA ILE A 230 20.90 -23.69 3.90
C ILE A 230 21.35 -25.13 3.63
N GLU A 231 20.76 -26.08 4.35
CA GLU A 231 20.93 -27.52 4.15
C GLU A 231 19.85 -28.10 3.23
N ASN A 232 18.68 -27.47 3.19
CA ASN A 232 17.53 -27.89 2.41
C ASN A 232 17.09 -26.76 1.46
N SER A 233 17.06 -27.03 0.16
CA SER A 233 16.57 -26.10 -0.87
C SER A 233 15.05 -26.04 -0.92
N PHE A 234 14.51 -24.92 -1.39
CA PHE A 234 13.08 -24.69 -1.61
C PHE A 234 12.76 -24.46 -3.11
N ASN A 235 13.58 -25.02 -4.01
CA ASN A 235 13.46 -24.85 -5.46
C ASN A 235 12.12 -25.30 -6.06
N GLU A 236 11.41 -26.22 -5.42
CA GLU A 236 10.07 -26.66 -5.84
C GLU A 236 8.92 -25.78 -5.32
N PHE A 237 9.23 -24.76 -4.51
CA PHE A 237 8.22 -23.91 -3.87
C PHE A 237 8.14 -22.51 -4.50
N ASN A 238 6.91 -22.04 -4.62
CA ASN A 238 6.53 -20.68 -4.95
C ASN A 238 6.28 -19.90 -3.64
N ILE A 239 7.14 -18.93 -3.34
CA ILE A 239 7.07 -18.18 -2.08
C ILE A 239 6.62 -16.74 -2.36
N SER A 240 5.58 -16.29 -1.65
CA SER A 240 5.27 -14.87 -1.56
C SER A 240 5.80 -14.31 -0.24
N TYR A 241 6.32 -13.09 -0.25
CA TYR A 241 6.81 -12.41 0.95
C TYR A 241 5.97 -11.16 1.21
N TYR A 242 5.39 -11.07 2.41
CA TYR A 242 4.68 -9.88 2.86
C TYR A 242 5.60 -9.04 3.74
N SER A 243 6.23 -8.04 3.11
CA SER A 243 7.02 -6.92 3.62
C SER A 243 7.93 -6.44 2.47
N ASN A 244 8.87 -5.53 2.72
CA ASN A 244 9.80 -4.99 1.72
C ASN A 244 11.26 -5.02 2.19
N SER A 245 11.61 -5.89 3.14
CA SER A 245 13.00 -6.01 3.60
C SER A 245 13.90 -6.64 2.56
N ASN A 246 14.85 -5.85 2.03
CA ASN A 246 15.90 -6.34 1.12
C ASN A 246 16.73 -7.47 1.73
N CYS A 247 16.94 -7.47 3.05
CA CYS A 247 17.69 -8.53 3.73
C CYS A 247 16.97 -9.87 3.62
N ILE A 248 15.65 -9.88 3.84
CA ILE A 248 14.84 -11.09 3.77
C ILE A 248 14.67 -11.54 2.32
N LEU A 249 14.42 -10.62 1.38
CA LEU A 249 14.39 -10.95 -0.05
C LEU A 249 15.70 -11.60 -0.52
N ASN A 250 16.85 -11.05 -0.11
CA ASN A 250 18.16 -11.64 -0.40
C ASN A 250 18.32 -13.04 0.20
N TYR A 251 17.79 -13.27 1.40
CA TYR A 251 17.78 -14.61 2.01
C TYR A 251 16.88 -15.58 1.22
N LEU A 252 15.66 -15.18 0.89
CA LEU A 252 14.71 -16.00 0.13
C LEU A 252 15.28 -16.38 -1.25
N ASN A 253 15.99 -15.47 -1.92
CA ASN A 253 16.67 -15.76 -3.19
C ASN A 253 17.76 -16.84 -3.06
N LYS A 254 18.39 -16.99 -1.88
CA LYS A 254 19.38 -18.06 -1.64
C LYS A 254 18.74 -19.43 -1.44
N LEU A 255 17.44 -19.50 -1.12
CA LEU A 255 16.71 -20.76 -0.96
C LEU A 255 16.39 -21.46 -2.29
N GLU A 256 16.74 -20.84 -3.42
CA GLU A 256 16.43 -21.28 -4.78
C GLU A 256 14.92 -21.34 -5.11
N ALA A 257 14.06 -20.86 -4.21
CA ALA A 257 12.61 -20.81 -4.39
C ALA A 257 12.21 -19.81 -5.49
N LYS A 258 11.07 -20.08 -6.14
CA LYS A 258 10.47 -19.11 -7.06
C LYS A 258 9.74 -18.04 -6.27
N ILE A 259 10.24 -16.80 -6.31
CA ILE A 259 9.60 -15.68 -5.62
C ILE A 259 8.40 -15.17 -6.43
N ILE A 260 7.22 -15.20 -5.83
CA ILE A 260 5.99 -14.66 -6.40
C ILE A 260 5.82 -13.23 -5.92
N HIS A 261 5.95 -12.28 -6.83
CA HIS A 261 5.72 -10.87 -6.55
C HIS A 261 4.21 -10.55 -6.57
N ILE A 262 3.72 -10.06 -5.43
CA ILE A 262 2.35 -9.55 -5.27
C ILE A 262 2.40 -8.03 -5.13
N GLU A 263 1.43 -7.33 -5.73
CA GLU A 263 1.35 -5.86 -5.69
C GLU A 263 1.08 -5.37 -4.27
N ASN A 264 0.34 -6.14 -3.49
CA ASN A 264 -0.02 -5.80 -2.12
C ASN A 264 1.00 -6.30 -1.06
N SER A 265 2.24 -6.63 -1.43
CA SER A 265 3.22 -7.27 -0.54
C SER A 265 3.63 -6.41 0.66
N SER A 266 3.42 -5.10 0.60
CA SER A 266 3.82 -4.16 1.66
C SER A 266 2.74 -3.12 1.97
N ILE A 267 1.47 -3.43 1.73
CA ILE A 267 0.38 -2.53 2.14
C ILE A 267 0.33 -2.46 3.66
N ASP A 268 0.11 -1.28 4.23
CA ASP A 268 -0.21 -1.16 5.66
C ASP A 268 -1.58 -1.82 5.95
N LEU A 269 -1.64 -2.68 6.97
CA LEU A 269 -2.88 -3.37 7.41
C LEU A 269 -3.74 -2.54 8.38
N ALA A 270 -3.42 -1.25 8.57
CA ALA A 270 -4.09 -0.35 9.50
C ALA A 270 -4.10 -0.88 10.95
N LYS A 271 -2.97 -1.47 11.38
CA LYS A 271 -2.85 -2.14 12.69
C LYS A 271 -3.15 -1.21 13.87
N ASN A 272 -2.78 0.05 13.76
CA ASN A 272 -2.98 1.04 14.83
C ASN A 272 -4.44 1.32 15.15
N SER A 273 -5.35 1.22 14.17
CA SER A 273 -6.79 1.41 14.34
C SER A 273 -7.56 0.10 14.50
N PHE A 274 -6.87 -1.05 14.58
CA PHE A 274 -7.49 -2.38 14.69
C PHE A 274 -8.53 -2.50 15.82
N HIS A 275 -8.25 -1.92 16.99
CA HIS A 275 -9.17 -1.91 18.13
C HIS A 275 -10.51 -1.21 17.85
N ILE A 276 -10.57 -0.31 16.86
CA ILE A 276 -11.77 0.38 16.41
C ILE A 276 -12.35 -0.29 15.16
N ASN A 277 -11.50 -0.63 14.20
CA ASN A 277 -11.92 -1.10 12.88
C ASN A 277 -11.13 -2.33 12.39
N LYS A 278 -11.26 -3.44 13.12
CA LYS A 278 -10.67 -4.73 12.73
C LYS A 278 -11.14 -5.25 11.38
N GLU A 279 -12.37 -4.93 10.96
CA GLU A 279 -12.93 -5.40 9.69
C GLU A 279 -12.14 -4.84 8.51
N PHE A 280 -11.73 -3.58 8.58
CA PHE A 280 -10.89 -2.97 7.56
C PHE A 280 -9.49 -3.62 7.49
N THR A 281 -8.85 -3.88 8.63
CA THR A 281 -7.59 -4.65 8.67
C THR A 281 -7.75 -6.02 8.01
N PHE A 282 -8.84 -6.74 8.29
CA PHE A 282 -9.08 -8.03 7.66
C PHE A 282 -9.39 -7.93 6.16
N LYS A 283 -9.99 -6.83 5.69
CA LYS A 283 -10.17 -6.56 4.26
C LYS A 283 -8.84 -6.38 3.53
N LEU A 284 -7.92 -5.63 4.12
CA LEU A 284 -6.56 -5.45 3.62
C LEU A 284 -5.81 -6.79 3.60
N ALA A 285 -5.79 -7.49 4.74
CA ALA A 285 -5.10 -8.78 4.86
C ALA A 285 -5.68 -9.87 3.93
N SER A 286 -7.00 -9.93 3.78
CA SER A 286 -7.67 -10.86 2.88
C SER A 286 -7.25 -10.66 1.43
N THR A 287 -7.04 -9.40 1.01
CA THR A 287 -6.59 -9.06 -0.34
C THR A 287 -5.18 -9.57 -0.62
N VAL A 288 -4.26 -9.41 0.35
CA VAL A 288 -2.89 -9.96 0.26
C VAL A 288 -2.93 -11.49 0.12
N LEU A 289 -3.71 -12.18 0.96
CA LEU A 289 -3.83 -13.64 0.90
C LEU A 289 -4.40 -14.13 -0.42
N LEU A 290 -5.47 -13.48 -0.90
CA LEU A 290 -6.14 -13.82 -2.15
C LEU A 290 -5.19 -13.63 -3.33
N GLU A 291 -4.48 -12.52 -3.39
CA GLU A 291 -3.54 -12.24 -4.46
C GLU A 291 -2.41 -13.28 -4.50
N ALA A 292 -1.83 -13.61 -3.35
CA ALA A 292 -0.79 -14.64 -3.27
C ALA A 292 -1.31 -16.01 -3.70
N PHE A 293 -2.52 -16.39 -3.26
CA PHE A 293 -3.15 -17.64 -3.64
C PHE A 293 -3.45 -17.72 -5.14
N ASP A 294 -4.06 -16.68 -5.71
CA ASP A 294 -4.43 -16.64 -7.13
C ASP A 294 -3.20 -16.56 -8.04
N LYS A 295 -2.07 -15.99 -7.57
CA LYS A 295 -0.77 -16.03 -8.26
C LYS A 295 0.01 -17.33 -8.05
N GLY A 296 -0.54 -18.30 -7.31
CA GLY A 296 0.02 -19.64 -7.15
C GLY A 296 1.18 -19.74 -6.16
N ALA A 297 1.24 -18.89 -5.14
CA ALA A 297 2.15 -19.07 -4.03
C ALA A 297 1.74 -20.27 -3.17
N ASP A 298 2.70 -21.09 -2.78
CA ASP A 298 2.49 -22.25 -1.91
C ASP A 298 2.32 -21.83 -0.45
N PHE A 299 3.01 -20.75 -0.04
CA PHE A 299 2.83 -20.12 1.27
C PHE A 299 3.30 -18.66 1.25
N ILE A 300 2.87 -17.90 2.25
CA ILE A 300 3.32 -16.52 2.48
C ILE A 300 4.30 -16.49 3.64
N VAL A 301 5.40 -15.77 3.47
CA VAL A 301 6.37 -15.48 4.52
C VAL A 301 6.07 -14.10 5.11
N VAL A 302 6.05 -14.03 6.44
CA VAL A 302 6.00 -12.78 7.22
C VAL A 302 7.21 -12.70 8.14
N ASP A 303 7.59 -11.48 8.52
CA ASP A 303 8.81 -11.24 9.31
C ASP A 303 8.56 -10.71 10.73
N ASN A 304 7.29 -10.60 11.13
CA ASN A 304 6.88 -10.23 12.47
C ASN A 304 5.64 -11.00 12.94
N LEU A 305 5.53 -11.14 14.26
CA LEU A 305 4.47 -11.93 14.89
C LEU A 305 3.07 -11.33 14.77
N ASN A 306 2.95 -10.00 14.71
CA ASN A 306 1.64 -9.36 14.60
C ASN A 306 1.00 -9.67 13.25
N ASP A 307 1.77 -9.58 12.18
CA ASP A 307 1.30 -9.93 10.83
C ASP A 307 1.01 -11.43 10.75
N PHE A 308 1.86 -12.28 11.35
CA PHE A 308 1.56 -13.72 11.48
C PHE A 308 0.19 -13.95 12.15
N TYR A 309 -0.09 -13.30 13.28
CA TYR A 309 -1.37 -13.44 13.94
C TYR A 309 -2.53 -12.94 13.07
N ILE A 310 -2.37 -11.80 12.39
CA ILE A 310 -3.41 -11.28 11.49
C ILE A 310 -3.74 -12.29 10.41
N PHE A 311 -2.73 -12.78 9.68
CA PHE A 311 -2.93 -13.67 8.54
C PHE A 311 -3.30 -15.10 8.93
N ASP A 312 -2.66 -15.67 9.95
CA ASP A 312 -2.84 -17.08 10.30
C ASP A 312 -3.94 -17.31 11.35
N PHE A 313 -4.02 -16.52 12.40
CA PHE A 313 -4.92 -16.81 13.53
C PHE A 313 -6.36 -16.32 13.32
N ASN A 314 -6.62 -15.63 12.21
CA ASN A 314 -7.94 -15.06 11.89
C ASN A 314 -8.55 -15.60 10.59
N ARG A 315 -8.21 -16.82 10.16
CA ARG A 315 -8.71 -17.42 8.90
C ARG A 315 -10.23 -17.36 8.75
N LYS A 316 -11.00 -17.50 9.83
CA LYS A 316 -12.46 -17.47 9.76
C LYS A 316 -12.96 -16.09 9.30
N GLU A 317 -12.43 -15.01 9.86
CA GLU A 317 -12.79 -13.66 9.46
C GLU A 317 -12.28 -13.34 8.05
N LEU A 318 -11.05 -13.75 7.72
CA LEU A 318 -10.45 -13.54 6.40
C LEU A 318 -11.23 -14.27 5.29
N ASN A 319 -11.65 -15.52 5.51
CA ASN A 319 -12.46 -16.28 4.57
C ASN A 319 -13.86 -15.69 4.42
N LYS A 320 -14.45 -15.17 5.51
CA LYS A 320 -15.75 -14.48 5.45
C LYS A 320 -15.69 -13.24 4.57
N ILE A 321 -14.63 -12.43 4.70
CA ILE A 321 -14.43 -11.22 3.89
C ILE A 321 -14.09 -11.58 2.44
N ALA A 322 -13.24 -12.58 2.23
CA ALA A 322 -12.91 -13.12 0.90
C ALA A 322 -14.13 -13.74 0.19
N ARG A 323 -15.17 -14.13 0.95
CA ARG A 323 -16.33 -14.90 0.48
C ARG A 323 -15.95 -16.25 -0.16
N ARG A 324 -14.76 -16.75 0.16
CA ARG A 324 -14.22 -18.05 -0.26
C ARG A 324 -13.16 -18.50 0.74
N GLU A 325 -12.87 -19.78 0.74
CA GLU A 325 -11.71 -20.29 1.46
C GLU A 325 -10.42 -19.94 0.72
N VAL A 326 -9.44 -19.42 1.45
CA VAL A 326 -8.10 -19.12 0.94
C VAL A 326 -7.10 -20.01 1.67
N ASN A 327 -6.87 -21.20 1.11
CA ASN A 327 -6.07 -22.25 1.74
C ASN A 327 -4.58 -22.07 1.46
N ILE A 328 -4.01 -20.95 1.91
CA ILE A 328 -2.57 -20.64 1.82
C ILE A 328 -1.95 -20.57 3.22
N PRO A 329 -1.00 -21.44 3.58
CA PRO A 329 -0.23 -21.36 4.82
C PRO A 329 0.55 -20.05 4.94
N VAL A 330 0.80 -19.62 6.17
CA VAL A 330 1.60 -18.44 6.49
C VAL A 330 2.75 -18.90 7.39
N LEU A 331 3.98 -18.61 7.01
CA LEU A 331 5.18 -18.92 7.79
C LEU A 331 5.80 -17.64 8.33
N HIS A 332 6.27 -17.69 9.57
CA HIS A 332 7.22 -16.70 10.03
C HIS A 332 8.62 -16.99 9.45
N ILE A 333 9.40 -15.96 9.14
CA ILE A 333 10.74 -16.11 8.54
C ILE A 333 11.66 -17.05 9.35
N ASN A 334 11.57 -17.03 10.69
CA ASN A 334 12.35 -17.92 11.54
C ASN A 334 11.94 -19.40 11.41
N GLU A 335 10.66 -19.70 11.13
CA GLU A 335 10.23 -21.07 10.84
C GLU A 335 10.87 -21.55 9.54
N LEU A 336 10.82 -20.71 8.50
CA LEU A 336 11.45 -21.01 7.20
C LEU A 336 12.97 -21.18 7.33
N LYS A 337 13.64 -20.32 8.10
CA LYS A 337 15.08 -20.44 8.37
C LYS A 337 15.42 -21.76 9.09
N ASN A 338 14.63 -22.17 10.08
CA ASN A 338 14.83 -23.44 10.77
C ASN A 338 14.62 -24.65 9.83
N LEU A 339 13.63 -24.60 8.95
CA LEU A 339 13.42 -25.61 7.92
C LEU A 339 14.61 -25.69 6.94
N ALA A 340 15.07 -24.54 6.44
CA ALA A 340 16.23 -24.47 5.55
C ALA A 340 17.51 -25.01 6.21
N ALA A 341 17.71 -24.75 7.50
CA ALA A 341 18.85 -25.23 8.27
C ALA A 341 18.73 -26.68 8.78
N GLY A 342 17.68 -27.43 8.42
CA GLY A 342 17.50 -28.82 8.85
C GLY A 342 17.00 -29.00 10.30
N ASN A 343 16.66 -27.90 10.99
CA ASN A 343 16.14 -27.90 12.37
C ASN A 343 14.63 -28.22 12.41
N PHE A 344 14.23 -29.35 11.83
CA PHE A 344 12.82 -29.74 11.67
C PHE A 344 12.06 -29.85 12.99
N ASP A 345 12.69 -30.37 14.04
CA ASP A 345 12.05 -30.52 15.35
C ASP A 345 11.70 -29.16 15.97
N GLU A 346 12.54 -28.14 15.77
CA GLU A 346 12.26 -26.79 16.25
C GLU A 346 11.13 -26.14 15.45
N ALA A 347 11.16 -26.25 14.12
CA ALA A 347 10.07 -25.75 13.26
C ALA A 347 8.73 -26.45 13.59
N LYS A 348 8.73 -27.76 13.78
CA LYS A 348 7.51 -28.56 14.04
C LYS A 348 6.76 -28.11 15.29
N LYS A 349 7.45 -27.62 16.33
CA LYS A 349 6.82 -27.10 17.55
C LYS A 349 5.86 -25.95 17.27
N SER A 350 6.22 -25.04 16.38
CA SER A 350 5.36 -23.91 16.00
C SER A 350 4.40 -24.26 14.87
N LEU A 351 4.83 -25.02 13.86
CA LEU A 351 4.00 -25.41 12.71
C LEU A 351 2.71 -26.15 13.09
N ASN A 352 2.76 -27.01 14.12
CA ASN A 352 1.57 -27.70 14.65
C ASN A 352 0.50 -26.74 15.20
N ASN A 353 0.89 -25.51 15.52
CA ASN A 353 0.02 -24.46 16.03
C ASN A 353 -0.48 -23.52 14.93
N HIS A 354 -0.25 -23.79 13.66
CA HIS A 354 -0.82 -23.00 12.56
C HIS A 354 -2.31 -23.30 12.38
N SER A 355 -3.03 -22.37 11.76
CA SER A 355 -4.43 -22.58 11.35
C SER A 355 -4.52 -23.42 10.07
N ILE A 356 -3.53 -23.31 9.18
CA ILE A 356 -3.41 -24.11 7.96
C ILE A 356 -2.08 -24.84 8.04
N ASN A 357 -2.11 -26.18 7.98
CA ASN A 357 -0.88 -26.98 7.99
C ASN A 357 -0.12 -26.78 6.66
N PRO A 358 1.12 -26.29 6.69
CA PRO A 358 1.90 -26.07 5.47
C PRO A 358 2.41 -27.37 4.82
N LYS A 359 2.34 -28.52 5.50
CA LYS A 359 2.77 -29.84 5.00
C LYS A 359 4.21 -29.85 4.48
N LEU A 360 5.10 -29.13 5.16
CA LEU A 360 6.53 -29.03 4.84
C LEU A 360 7.39 -30.09 5.55
N ILE A 361 6.83 -30.78 6.56
CA ILE A 361 7.44 -31.89 7.31
C ILE A 361 6.40 -32.98 7.53
#